data_AF-A0A0Q6JWH5-F1
#
_entry.id   AF-A0A0Q6JWH5-F1
#
_cell.length_a   1.000
_cell.length_b   1.000
_cell.length_c   1.000
_cell.angle_alpha   90.00
_cell.angle_beta   90.00
_cell.angle_gamma   90.00
#
_symmetry.space_group_name_H-M   'P 1'
#
loop_
_entity.id
_entity.type
_entity.pdbx_description
1 polymer ?
#
loop_
_entity_poly.entity_id
_entity_poly.type
_entity_poly.pdbx_seq_one_letter_code
_entity_poly.pdbx_strand_id
1 'polypeptide(L)' 'MMGMLAGIAAGYVLGTKAGRARYEQISRATKAVASSPATKKVVSAGRQKLADTLSTQPKLEPMKQVDDTQLYIPHDKL' A
#
# COMPACT_ATOMS: atom_id res chain seq x y z
N MET A 1 48.83 14.85 -7.66
CA MET A 1 48.01 14.11 -6.68
C MET A 1 46.81 14.93 -6.18
N MET A 2 47.01 16.13 -5.60
CA MET A 2 45.92 16.88 -4.93
C MET A 2 44.76 17.33 -5.84
N GLY A 3 45.02 17.72 -7.09
CA GLY A 3 43.93 18.12 -8.01
C GLY A 3 42.93 16.99 -8.32
N MET A 4 43.39 15.74 -8.35
CA MET A 4 42.52 14.58 -8.58
C MET A 4 41.60 14.31 -7.38
N LEU A 5 42.14 14.43 -6.16
CA LEU A 5 41.33 14.32 -4.93
C LEU A 5 40.28 15.43 -4.86
N ALA A 6 40.65 16.66 -5.23
CA ALA A 6 39.71 17.78 -5.29
C ALA A 6 38.60 17.55 -6.33
N GLY A 7 38.93 17.01 -7.51
CA GLY A 7 37.96 16.67 -8.54
C GLY A 7 36.98 15.57 -8.10
N ILE A 8 37.48 14.53 -7.43
CA ILE A 8 36.64 13.44 -6.89
C ILE A 8 35.70 13.97 -5.80
N ALA A 9 36.21 14.78 -4.87
CA ALA A 9 35.40 15.36 -3.81
C ALA A 9 34.33 16.30 -4.37
N ALA A 10 34.68 17.16 -5.33
CA ALA A 10 33.73 18.05 -5.99
C ALA A 10 32.65 17.26 -6.76
N GLY A 11 33.03 16.21 -7.46
CA GLY A 11 32.10 15.32 -8.17
C GLY A 11 31.10 14.63 -7.24
N TYR A 12 31.57 14.14 -6.08
CA TYR A 12 30.70 13.52 -5.07
C TYR A 12 29.70 14.51 -4.46
N VAL A 13 30.16 15.71 -4.10
CA VAL A 13 29.28 16.76 -3.52
C VAL A 13 28.26 17.26 -4.55
N LEU A 14 28.67 17.48 -5.79
CA LEU A 14 27.76 17.92 -6.85
C LEU A 14 26.75 16.81 -7.22
N GLY A 15 27.20 15.55 -7.32
CA GLY A 15 26.32 14.41 -7.59
C GLY A 15 25.29 14.17 -6.48
N THR A 16 25.69 14.31 -5.21
CA THR A 16 24.78 14.17 -4.06
C THR A 16 23.84 15.37 -3.90
N LYS A 17 24.27 16.60 -4.23
CA LYS A 17 23.48 17.83 -4.06
C LYS A 17 22.47 18.06 -5.20
N ALA A 18 22.76 17.63 -6.42
CA ALA A 18 21.89 17.87 -7.58
C ALA A 18 20.50 17.19 -7.50
N GLY A 19 20.36 16.14 -6.68
CA GLY A 19 19.08 15.43 -6.54
C GLY A 19 18.02 16.18 -5.73
N ARG A 20 18.41 17.07 -4.81
CA ARG A 20 17.50 17.67 -3.80
C ARG A 20 16.37 18.50 -4.43
N ALA A 21 16.69 19.36 -5.39
CA ALA A 21 15.69 20.26 -5.98
C ALA A 21 14.60 19.50 -6.75
N ARG A 22 14.99 18.48 -7.52
CA ARG A 22 14.05 17.62 -8.26
C ARG A 22 13.29 16.68 -7.33
N TYR A 23 13.95 16.19 -6.28
CA TYR A 23 13.31 15.37 -5.24
C TYR A 23 12.22 16.14 -4.51
N GLU A 24 12.46 17.40 -4.15
CA GLU A 24 11.46 18.27 -3.51
C GLU A 24 10.24 18.51 -4.42
N GLN A 25 10.45 18.70 -5.73
CA GLN A 25 9.34 18.85 -6.68
C GLN A 25 8.49 17.57 -6.76
N ILE A 26 9.15 16.41 -6.89
CA ILE A 26 8.45 15.11 -6.95
C ILE A 26 7.75 14.80 -5.62
N SER A 27 8.41 15.07 -4.50
CA SER A 27 7.88 14.87 -3.15
C SER A 27 6.65 15.74 -2.88
N ARG A 28 6.69 17.02 -3.30
CA ARG A 28 5.53 17.91 -3.20
C ARG A 28 4.37 17.44 -4.07
N ALA A 29 4.65 16.99 -5.29
CA ALA A 29 3.63 16.44 -6.18
C ALA A 29 2.99 15.16 -5.60
N THR A 30 3.80 14.22 -5.13
CA THR A 30 3.30 12.99 -4.47
C THR A 30 2.53 13.30 -3.19
N LYS A 31 3.00 14.25 -2.37
CA LYS A 31 2.28 14.67 -1.15
C LYS A 31 0.95 15.33 -1.48
N ALA A 32 0.89 16.17 -2.51
CA ALA A 32 -0.36 16.78 -2.98
C ALA A 32 -1.36 15.72 -3.45
N VAL A 33 -0.91 14.78 -4.29
CA VAL A 33 -1.73 13.65 -4.76
C VAL A 33 -2.19 12.77 -3.59
N ALA A 34 -1.30 12.43 -2.66
CA ALA A 34 -1.63 11.64 -1.47
C ALA A 34 -2.61 12.34 -0.53
N SER A 35 -2.53 13.67 -0.44
CA SER A 35 -3.44 14.48 0.39
C SER A 35 -4.84 14.67 -0.22
N SER A 36 -5.02 14.33 -1.50
CA SER A 36 -6.29 14.52 -2.22
C SER A 36 -7.43 13.66 -1.64
N PRO A 37 -8.67 14.20 -1.58
CA PRO A 37 -9.85 13.46 -1.18
C PRO A 37 -10.10 12.19 -2.00
N ALA A 38 -9.76 12.21 -3.29
CA ALA A 38 -9.90 11.05 -4.17
C ALA A 38 -8.96 9.90 -3.74
N THR A 39 -7.70 10.22 -3.47
CA THR A 39 -6.71 9.23 -2.99
C THR A 39 -7.11 8.66 -1.63
N LYS A 40 -7.60 9.50 -0.71
CA LYS A 40 -8.12 9.03 0.59
C LYS A 40 -9.28 8.04 0.42
N LYS A 41 -10.23 8.32 -0.48
CA LYS A 41 -11.35 7.41 -0.79
C LYS A 41 -10.87 6.07 -1.34
N VAL A 42 -9.87 6.10 -2.23
CA VAL A 42 -9.28 4.87 -2.80
C VAL A 42 -8.57 4.06 -1.72
N VAL A 43 -7.77 4.71 -0.85
CA VAL A 43 -7.07 4.05 0.25
C VAL A 43 -8.06 3.45 1.26
N SER A 44 -9.14 4.17 1.62
CA SER A 44 -10.16 3.64 2.54
C SER A 44 -10.92 2.46 1.93
N ALA A 45 -11.32 2.55 0.66
CA ALA A 45 -11.99 1.46 -0.04
C ALA A 45 -11.07 0.24 -0.19
N GLY A 46 -9.77 0.48 -0.45
CA GLY A 46 -8.75 -0.57 -0.49
C GLY A 46 -8.59 -1.25 0.87
N ARG A 47 -8.49 -0.48 1.95
CA ARG A 47 -8.41 -1.03 3.32
C ARG A 47 -9.65 -1.84 3.69
N GLN A 48 -10.84 -1.39 3.29
CA GLN A 48 -12.08 -2.15 3.51
C GLN A 48 -12.10 -3.45 2.71
N LYS A 49 -11.73 -3.43 1.42
CA LYS A 49 -11.61 -4.65 0.61
C LYS A 49 -10.55 -5.61 1.15
N LEU A 50 -9.41 -5.10 1.60
CA LEU A 50 -8.38 -5.91 2.24
C LEU A 50 -8.87 -6.48 3.57
N ALA A 51 -9.61 -5.70 4.36
CA ALA A 51 -10.25 -6.20 5.57
C ALA A 51 -11.28 -7.28 5.24
N ASP A 52 -12.09 -7.13 4.20
CA ASP A 52 -13.07 -8.14 3.77
C ASP A 52 -12.39 -9.44 3.30
N THR A 53 -11.28 -9.32 2.57
CA THR A 53 -10.52 -10.48 2.06
C THR A 53 -9.67 -11.16 3.14
N LEU A 54 -9.10 -10.39 4.07
CA LEU A 54 -8.27 -10.91 5.17
C LEU A 54 -9.11 -11.30 6.39
N SER A 55 -10.35 -10.84 6.48
CA SER A 55 -11.29 -11.31 7.49
C SER A 55 -11.64 -12.76 7.18
N THR A 56 -10.96 -13.67 7.87
CA THR A 56 -11.33 -15.09 8.05
C THR A 56 -12.63 -15.26 8.86
N GLN A 57 -13.56 -14.31 8.76
CA GLN A 57 -14.91 -14.45 9.27
C GLN A 57 -15.81 -14.57 8.05
N PRO A 58 -16.32 -15.76 7.72
CA PRO A 58 -17.21 -15.94 6.60
C PRO A 58 -18.40 -15.01 6.82
N LYS A 59 -18.62 -14.11 5.86
CA LYS A 59 -19.75 -13.19 5.85
C LYS A 59 -21.01 -14.06 5.95
N LEU A 60 -21.65 -14.07 7.12
CA LEU A 60 -22.86 -14.84 7.37
C LEU A 60 -23.88 -14.46 6.31
N GLU A 61 -24.15 -15.37 5.38
CA GLU A 61 -25.28 -15.22 4.48
C GLU A 61 -26.54 -15.20 5.37
N PRO A 62 -27.42 -14.19 5.25
CA PRO A 62 -28.71 -14.27 5.91
C PRO A 62 -29.38 -15.55 5.42
N MET A 63 -29.60 -16.49 6.35
CA MET A 63 -30.16 -17.79 6.04
C MET A 63 -31.43 -17.60 5.20
N LYS A 64 -31.37 -18.06 3.95
CA LYS A 64 -32.59 -18.40 3.23
C LYS A 64 -33.17 -19.60 3.96
N GLN A 65 -34.25 -19.41 4.71
CA GLN A 65 -34.97 -20.52 5.33
C GLN A 65 -35.40 -21.47 4.21
N VAL A 66 -34.84 -22.67 4.21
CA VAL A 66 -35.27 -23.81 3.40
C VAL A 66 -35.36 -25.00 4.36
N ASP A 67 -36.61 -25.42 4.58
CA ASP A 67 -37.12 -26.65 5.19
C ASP A 67 -36.17 -27.54 6.04
N ASP A 68 -36.33 -27.38 7.35
CA ASP A 68 -36.76 -28.40 8.32
C ASP A 68 -36.00 -29.73 8.52
N THR A 69 -34.74 -29.92 8.11
CA THR A 69 -33.92 -31.01 8.72
C THR A 69 -32.41 -30.75 8.66
N GLN A 70 -31.84 -30.30 9.78
CA GLN A 70 -30.39 -30.22 10.00
C GLN A 70 -29.82 -31.63 10.29
N LEU A 71 -29.09 -32.21 9.34
CA LEU A 71 -28.22 -33.37 9.58
C LEU A 71 -26.75 -32.96 9.38
N TYR A 72 -26.00 -32.90 10.47
CA TYR A 72 -24.58 -32.52 10.53
C TYR A 72 -23.72 -33.77 10.32
N ILE A 73 -23.03 -33.90 9.18
CA ILE A 73 -21.99 -34.93 8.99
C ILE A 73 -20.61 -34.24 8.96
N PRO A 74 -19.72 -34.50 9.93
CA PRO A 74 -18.36 -33.99 9.95
C PRO A 74 -17.57 -34.52 8.74
N HIS A 75 -17.06 -33.62 7.89
CA HIS A 75 -16.09 -34.00 6.87
C HIS A 75 -14.69 -33.98 7.51
N ASP A 76 -14.38 -35.06 8.22
CA ASP A 76 -13.02 -35.35 8.65
C ASP A 76 -12.20 -35.79 7.42
N LYS A 77 -11.10 -35.06 7.20
CA LYS A 77 -9.86 -35.42 6.50
C LYS A 77 -9.94 -36.59 5.49
N LEU A 78 -9.81 -36.26 4.20
CA LEU A 78 -9.10 -37.08 3.22
C LEU A 78 -7.91 -36.30 2.66
#